data_AF-A0A357F3V9-F1
#
_entry.id   AF-A0A357F3V9-F1
#
_cell.length_a   1.000
_cell.length_b   1.000
_cell.length_c   1.000
_cell.angle_alpha   90.00
_cell.angle_beta   90.00
_cell.angle_gamma   90.00
#
_symmetry.space_group_name_H-M   'P 1'
#
loop_
_entity.id
_entity.type
_entity.pdbx_description
1 polymer ?
#
loop_
_entity_poly.entity_id
_entity_poly.type
_entity_poly.pdbx_seq_one_letter_code
_entity_poly.pdbx_strand_id
1 'polypeptide(L)' 'AFIALSGLIFLFVGRPVQILIWAGTINGFILPLGLALILIASRKNEIVGNYNHPLALQFSGWAVVTLMAYFTIQTLIGL' A
#
# COMPACT_ATOMS: atom_id res chain seq x y z
N ALA A 1 34.85 -1.73 1.31
CA ALA A 1 34.63 -1.03 0.02
C ALA A 1 33.16 -0.67 -0.21
N PHE A 2 32.21 -1.62 -0.13
CA PHE A 2 30.78 -1.37 -0.39
C PHE A 2 30.16 -0.24 0.45
N ILE A 3 30.33 -0.24 1.77
CA ILE A 3 29.78 0.80 2.67
C ILE A 3 30.32 2.19 2.32
N ALA A 4 31.61 2.31 2.04
CA ALA A 4 32.24 3.57 1.65
C ALA A 4 31.71 4.07 0.28
N LEU A 5 31.53 3.17 -0.68
CA LEU A 5 30.98 3.49 -2.01
C LEU A 5 29.50 3.90 -1.93
N SER A 6 28.67 3.15 -1.19
CA SER A 6 27.26 3.48 -0.99
C SER A 6 27.08 4.81 -0.25
N GLY A 7 27.91 5.09 0.77
CA GLY A 7 27.93 6.38 1.46
C GLY A 7 28.33 7.54 0.54
N LEU A 8 29.31 7.34 -0.34
CA LEU A 8 29.76 8.35 -1.29
C LEU A 8 28.67 8.65 -2.34
N ILE A 9 28.02 7.63 -2.90
CA ILE A 9 26.86 7.80 -3.80
C ILE A 9 25.73 8.54 -3.09
N PHE A 10 25.45 8.21 -1.82
CA PHE A 10 24.42 8.88 -1.03
C PHE A 10 24.70 10.38 -0.84
N LEU A 11 25.95 10.74 -0.56
CA LEU A 11 26.40 12.14 -0.44
C LEU A 11 26.32 12.91 -1.78
N PHE A 12 26.60 12.26 -2.92
CA PHE A 12 26.58 12.90 -4.24
C PHE A 12 25.17 13.03 -4.86
N VAL A 13 24.29 12.04 -4.67
CA VAL A 13 22.92 12.04 -5.25
C VAL A 13 21.97 12.94 -4.43
N GLY A 14 22.32 13.21 -3.17
CA GLY A 14 21.71 14.27 -2.36
C GLY A 14 20.31 13.98 -1.83
N ARG A 15 19.38 13.40 -2.62
CA ARG A 15 17.96 13.19 -2.21
C ARG A 15 17.22 12.02 -2.90
N PRO A 16 17.72 10.77 -2.89
CA PRO A 16 16.88 9.62 -3.25
C PRO A 16 15.66 9.48 -2.32
N VAL A 17 15.77 10.02 -1.10
CA VAL A 17 14.72 10.00 -0.07
C VAL A 17 13.42 10.64 -0.54
N GLN A 18 13.47 11.74 -1.29
CA GLN A 18 12.26 12.46 -1.70
C GLN A 18 11.49 11.67 -2.77
N ILE A 19 12.20 11.08 -3.73
CA ILE A 19 11.62 10.18 -4.75
C ILE A 19 11.07 8.92 -4.08
N LEU A 20 11.79 8.37 -3.10
CA LEU A 20 11.38 7.19 -2.35
C LEU A 20 10.12 7.45 -1.50
N ILE A 21 10.02 8.63 -0.88
CA ILE A 21 8.82 9.07 -0.16
C ILE A 21 7.65 9.15 -1.15
N TRP A 22 7.80 9.81 -2.29
CA TRP A 22 6.72 9.91 -3.29
C TRP A 22 6.27 8.54 -3.80
N ALA A 23 7.21 7.66 -4.15
CA ALA A 23 6.91 6.31 -4.58
C ALA A 23 6.21 5.50 -3.47
N GLY A 24 6.67 5.64 -2.22
CA GLY A 24 6.08 5.01 -1.05
C GLY A 24 4.66 5.48 -0.77
N THR A 25 4.41 6.79 -0.79
CA THR A 25 3.07 7.37 -0.57
C THR A 25 2.09 6.91 -1.64
N ILE A 26 2.47 6.96 -2.92
CA ILE A 26 1.64 6.49 -4.03
C ILE A 26 1.29 5.00 -3.84
N ASN A 27 2.27 4.15 -3.52
CA ASN A 27 2.04 2.73 -3.31
C ASN A 27 1.19 2.44 -2.06
N GLY A 28 1.39 3.22 -1.00
CA GLY A 28 0.58 3.20 0.22
C GLY A 28 -0.90 3.49 -0.02
N PHE A 29 -1.24 4.35 -0.99
CA PHE A 29 -2.62 4.59 -1.41
C PHE A 29 -3.17 3.54 -2.39
N ILE A 30 -2.35 3.03 -3.30
CA ILE A 30 -2.78 2.03 -4.30
C ILE A 30 -3.28 0.75 -3.62
N LEU A 31 -2.59 0.28 -2.58
CA LEU A 31 -2.91 -0.97 -1.90
C LEU A 31 -4.32 -0.99 -1.26
N PRO A 32 -4.73 -0.04 -0.38
CA PRO A 32 -6.06 -0.02 0.20
C PRO A 32 -7.16 0.20 -0.84
N LEU A 33 -6.90 1.02 -1.88
CA LEU A 33 -7.86 1.22 -2.97
C LEU A 33 -8.09 -0.06 -3.77
N GLY A 34 -7.02 -0.73 -4.19
CA GLY A 34 -7.11 -2.00 -4.91
C GLY A 34 -7.78 -3.09 -4.08
N LEU A 35 -7.41 -3.22 -2.81
CA LEU A 35 -7.98 -4.22 -1.91
C LEU A 35 -9.47 -3.95 -1.66
N ALA A 36 -9.86 -2.69 -1.46
CA ALA A 36 -11.27 -2.31 -1.29
C ALA A 36 -12.10 -2.65 -2.54
N LEU A 37 -11.58 -2.35 -3.74
CA LEU A 37 -12.25 -2.70 -5.00
C LEU A 37 -12.40 -4.21 -5.15
N ILE A 38 -11.37 -4.99 -4.83
CA ILE A 38 -11.42 -6.46 -4.88
C ILE A 38 -12.40 -7.01 -3.84
N LEU A 39 -12.46 -6.46 -2.63
CA LEU A 39 -13.42 -6.86 -1.59
C LEU A 39 -14.88 -6.58 -1.98
N ILE A 40 -15.12 -5.50 -2.73
CA ILE A 40 -16.44 -5.19 -3.29
C ILE A 40 -16.74 -6.14 -4.46
N ALA A 41 -15.77 -6.36 -5.35
CA ALA A 41 -15.89 -7.27 -6.49
C ALA A 41 -16.09 -8.72 -6.04
N SER A 42 -15.50 -9.15 -4.93
CA SER A 42 -15.62 -10.51 -4.41
C SER A 42 -17.03 -10.87 -3.93
N ARG A 43 -17.94 -9.89 -3.81
CA ARG A 43 -19.37 -10.09 -3.52
C ARG A 43 -20.25 -10.17 -4.76
N LYS A 44 -19.71 -9.82 -5.93
CA LYS A 44 -20.46 -9.88 -7.18
C LYS A 44 -20.38 -11.28 -7.77
N ASN A 45 -21.48 -12.02 -7.70
CA ASN A 45 -21.59 -13.34 -8.32
C ASN A 45 -21.31 -13.30 -9.84
N GLU A 46 -21.59 -12.18 -10.51
CA GLU A 46 -21.23 -11.97 -11.93
C GLU A 46 -19.72 -12.02 -12.19
N ILE A 47 -18.88 -11.68 -11.20
CA ILE A 47 -17.43 -11.61 -11.33
C ILE A 47 -16.78 -12.90 -10.83
N VAL A 48 -17.24 -13.45 -9.70
CA VAL A 48 -16.59 -14.60 -9.04
C VAL A 48 -17.29 -15.94 -9.34
N GLY A 49 -18.46 -15.92 -9.99
CA GLY A 49 -19.23 -17.13 -10.32
C GLY A 49 -19.77 -17.83 -9.09
N ASN A 50 -19.46 -19.12 -8.94
CA ASN A 50 -19.96 -19.98 -7.85
C ASN A 50 -19.15 -19.90 -6.56
N TYR A 51 -18.22 -18.94 -6.44
CA TYR A 51 -17.37 -18.81 -5.26
C TYR A 51 -18.05 -17.99 -4.16
N ASN A 52 -18.25 -18.62 -2.99
CA ASN A 52 -18.73 -17.93 -1.80
C ASN A 52 -17.53 -17.37 -1.02
N HIS A 53 -17.29 -16.07 -1.15
CA HIS A 53 -16.22 -15.42 -0.41
C HIS A 53 -16.49 -15.50 1.12
N PRO A 54 -15.61 -16.13 1.92
CA PRO A 54 -15.87 -16.34 3.34
C PRO A 54 -16.04 -15.01 4.09
N LEU A 55 -17.07 -14.93 4.94
CA LEU A 55 -17.35 -13.73 5.73
C LEU A 55 -16.17 -13.32 6.64
N ALA A 56 -15.43 -14.30 7.16
CA ALA A 56 -14.24 -14.05 7.97
C ALA A 56 -13.14 -13.31 7.18
N LEU A 57 -12.89 -13.74 5.93
CA LEU A 57 -11.86 -13.15 5.08
C LEU A 57 -12.26 -11.75 4.61
N GLN A 58 -13.56 -11.53 4.44
CA GLN A 58 -14.11 -10.22 4.11
C GLN A 58 -13.99 -9.22 5.25
N PHE A 59 -14.26 -9.66 6.48
CA PHE A 59 -14.14 -8.82 7.66
C PHE A 59 -12.66 -8.49 7.94
N SER A 60 -11.76 -9.47 7.85
CA SER A 60 -10.32 -9.22 7.96
C SER A 60 -9.82 -8.32 6.83
N GLY A 61 -10.33 -8.48 5.61
CA GLY A 61 -9.99 -7.63 4.48
C GLY A 61 -10.37 -6.17 4.71
N TRP A 62 -11.60 -5.91 5.16
CA TRP A 62 -12.03 -4.55 5.51
C TRP A 62 -11.25 -3.95 6.69
N ALA A 63 -10.88 -4.77 7.68
CA ALA A 63 -10.00 -4.34 8.77
C ALA A 63 -8.64 -3.88 8.23
N VAL A 64 -8.02 -4.64 7.32
CA VAL A 64 -6.75 -4.27 6.68
C VAL A 64 -6.88 -3.01 5.83
N VAL A 65 -7.94 -2.86 5.03
CA VAL A 65 -8.20 -1.62 4.26
C VAL A 65 -8.24 -0.41 5.18
N THR A 66 -8.97 -0.52 6.29
CA THR A 66 -9.16 0.58 7.24
C THR A 66 -7.85 0.97 7.93
N LEU A 67 -7.08 -0.02 8.40
CA LEU A 67 -5.78 0.21 9.03
C LEU A 67 -4.76 0.80 8.05
N MET A 68 -4.71 0.29 6.82
CA MET A 68 -3.79 0.80 5.79
C MET A 68 -4.16 2.22 5.36
N ALA A 69 -5.46 2.51 5.21
CA ALA A 69 -5.93 3.85 4.93
C ALA A 69 -5.53 4.82 6.06
N TYR A 70 -5.67 4.40 7.33
CA TYR A 70 -5.25 5.21 8.48
C TYR A 70 -3.74 5.52 8.45
N PHE A 71 -2.88 4.51 8.28
CA PHE A 71 -1.43 4.74 8.23
C PHE A 71 -1.01 5.60 7.04
N THR A 72 -1.68 5.44 5.90
CA THR A 72 -1.42 6.23 4.70
C THR A 72 -1.77 7.70 4.93
N ILE A 73 -2.93 7.99 5.53
CA ILE A 73 -3.34 9.36 5.89
C ILE A 73 -2.39 9.95 6.94
N GLN A 74 -2.01 9.18 7.96
CA GLN A 74 -1.08 9.62 8.99
C GLN A 74 0.30 9.97 8.40
N THR A 75 0.78 9.16 7.47
CA THR A 75 2.06 9.40 6.77
C THR A 75 1.98 10.67 5.93
N LEU A 76 0.84 10.93 5.27
CA LEU A 76 0.65 12.14 4.47
C LEU A 76 0.57 13.41 5.33
N ILE A 77 -0.06 13.34 6.51
CA ILE A 77 -0.16 14.48 7.45
C ILE A 77 1.19 14.74 8.15
N GLY A 78 1.98 13.69 8.38
CA GLY A 78 3.31 13.77 9.00
C GLY A 78 4.45 14.12 8.04
N LEU A 79 4.17 14.17 6.73
CA LEU A 79 5.08 14.59 5.65
C LEU A 79 4.97 16.11 5.43
#